data_AF-A0AAX6HTY7-F1
#
_entry.id   AF-A0AAX6HTY7-F1
#
_cell.length_a   1.000
_cell.length_b   1.000
_cell.length_c   1.000
_cell.angle_alpha   90.00
_cell.angle_beta   90.00
_cell.angle_gamma   90.00
#
_symmetry.space_group_name_H-M   'P 1'
#
loop_
_entity.id
_entity.type
_entity.pdbx_description
1 polymer ?
#
loop_
_entity_poly.entity_id
_entity_poly.type
_entity_poly.pdbx_seq_one_letter_code
_entity_poly.pdbx_strand_id
1 'polypeptide(L)'
;MMALSNTLSSSSSSSSWRSMITCSKTGSRRKHEKSRKAAAAAPPLPLHLDNNNNNKNLGFGSGANQSSSKRESEKWQCVRGCGACCKLDKGPAFPSPEEIFQDSDPSHLQLYKSLVGPDGWCVNYERATRTCSVYADRPSFCRVEPEVFERLYGVPRRRFNKEACSACKDTIAAVHGAGSEELDNFNRAVRLAAASRD
;
A
#
# COMPACT_ATOMS: atom_id res chain seq x y z
N MET A 1 43.23 -49.01 15.57
CA MET A 1 42.16 -48.94 16.59
C MET A 1 41.11 -47.96 16.04
N MET A 2 39.87 -48.26 15.70
CA MET A 2 39.01 -49.44 15.74
C MET A 2 37.95 -49.37 14.60
N ALA A 3 37.37 -50.54 14.27
CA ALA A 3 36.15 -50.87 13.50
C ALA A 3 35.03 -49.80 13.44
N LEU A 4 34.35 -49.57 12.31
CA LEU A 4 33.28 -50.32 11.63
C LEU A 4 31.94 -50.46 12.41
N SER A 5 30.85 -49.99 11.75
CA SER A 5 29.50 -50.58 11.65
C SER A 5 28.28 -49.90 12.34
N ASN A 6 27.33 -49.51 11.47
CA ASN A 6 25.87 -49.75 11.45
C ASN A 6 24.92 -49.24 12.56
N THR A 7 23.83 -48.59 12.16
CA THR A 7 22.51 -49.24 11.97
C THR A 7 21.44 -48.27 11.43
N LEU A 8 20.80 -48.65 10.31
CA LEU A 8 19.47 -48.18 9.91
C LEU A 8 18.42 -48.81 10.83
N SER A 9 17.33 -48.11 11.14
CA SER A 9 16.04 -48.78 11.33
C SER A 9 14.87 -47.85 11.03
N SER A 10 14.22 -48.12 9.91
CA SER A 10 12.86 -47.69 9.60
C SER A 10 11.89 -48.73 10.16
N SER A 11 10.75 -48.31 10.71
CA SER A 11 9.60 -49.21 10.87
C SER A 11 8.30 -48.42 10.80
N SER A 12 7.59 -48.62 9.68
CA SER A 12 6.15 -48.41 9.56
C SER A 12 5.38 -49.36 10.48
N SER A 13 4.20 -48.97 10.94
CA SER A 13 3.05 -49.89 10.97
C SER A 13 1.73 -49.12 11.11
N SER A 14 0.88 -49.39 10.13
CA SER A 14 -0.48 -48.92 9.98
C SER A 14 -1.46 -49.73 10.83
N SER A 15 -2.67 -49.17 10.96
CA SER A 15 -3.97 -49.85 11.06
C SER A 15 -4.48 -50.23 12.45
N SER A 16 -5.54 -49.52 12.87
CA SER A 16 -6.67 -50.19 13.53
C SER A 16 -7.98 -49.49 13.18
N TRP A 17 -8.79 -50.20 12.39
CA TRP A 17 -10.20 -49.92 12.14
C TRP A 17 -11.04 -50.85 13.01
N ARG A 18 -12.02 -50.28 13.75
CA ARG A 18 -13.25 -50.87 14.34
C ARG A 18 -13.70 -49.92 15.46
N SER A 19 -14.97 -49.68 15.77
CA SER A 19 -16.26 -49.84 15.10
C SER A 19 -17.28 -49.09 15.98
N MET A 20 -18.28 -48.48 15.34
CA MET A 20 -19.65 -48.17 15.79
C MET A 20 -19.96 -48.00 17.29
N ILE A 21 -20.46 -46.81 17.64
CA ILE A 21 -21.53 -46.64 18.65
C ILE A 21 -22.58 -45.67 18.10
N THR A 22 -23.83 -46.04 18.34
CA THR A 22 -25.08 -45.48 17.87
C THR A 22 -25.55 -44.27 18.67
N CYS A 23 -26.52 -43.58 18.09
CA CYS A 23 -27.71 -43.02 18.74
C CYS A 23 -27.76 -41.51 19.10
N SER A 24 -28.93 -40.96 18.77
CA SER A 24 -29.67 -39.88 19.43
C SER A 24 -29.45 -38.42 19.01
N LYS A 25 -30.40 -37.98 18.17
CA LYS A 25 -30.87 -36.59 18.05
C LYS A 25 -31.18 -35.98 19.43
N THR A 26 -30.60 -34.82 19.70
CA THR A 26 -31.26 -33.74 20.47
C THR A 26 -30.89 -32.40 19.86
N GLY A 27 -31.91 -31.59 19.54
CA GLY A 27 -31.73 -30.28 18.93
C GLY A 27 -31.04 -29.28 19.86
N SER A 28 -30.33 -28.34 19.24
CA SER A 28 -30.02 -27.07 19.89
C SER A 28 -29.94 -25.94 18.87
N ARG A 29 -30.62 -24.85 19.23
CA ARG A 29 -30.76 -23.56 18.56
C ARG A 29 -29.49 -23.10 17.84
N ARG A 30 -29.60 -22.84 16.53
CA ARG A 30 -28.66 -21.99 15.80
C ARG A 30 -28.86 -20.54 16.25
N LYS A 31 -28.00 -20.05 17.16
CA LYS A 31 -27.81 -18.60 17.34
C LYS A 31 -27.05 -18.09 16.11
N HIS A 32 -27.65 -17.15 15.41
CA HIS A 32 -27.03 -16.36 14.37
C HIS A 32 -25.94 -15.48 15.00
N GLU A 33 -24.72 -15.99 15.09
CA GLU A 33 -23.53 -15.18 15.34
C GLU A 33 -23.20 -14.46 14.03
N LYS A 34 -23.48 -13.16 13.97
CA LYS A 34 -23.12 -12.31 12.82
C LYS A 34 -21.61 -12.16 12.83
N SER A 35 -20.92 -13.06 12.14
CA SER A 35 -19.52 -12.88 11.74
C SER A 35 -19.39 -11.57 10.97
N ARG A 36 -18.90 -10.52 11.64
CA ARG A 36 -18.35 -9.35 10.97
C ARG A 36 -17.06 -9.82 10.31
N LYS A 37 -17.18 -10.30 9.07
CA LYS A 37 -16.03 -10.42 8.17
C LYS A 37 -15.36 -9.05 8.16
N ALA A 38 -14.14 -8.99 8.67
CA ALA A 38 -13.23 -7.90 8.38
C ALA A 38 -13.18 -7.78 6.85
N ALA A 39 -13.66 -6.66 6.32
CA ALA A 39 -13.42 -6.30 4.95
C ALA A 39 -11.89 -6.19 4.83
N ALA A 40 -11.27 -7.17 4.17
CA ALA A 40 -9.93 -7.00 3.67
C ALA A 40 -9.94 -5.70 2.87
N ALA A 41 -9.22 -4.69 3.38
CA ALA A 41 -8.98 -3.47 2.64
C ALA A 41 -8.42 -3.89 1.28
N ALA A 42 -9.07 -3.41 0.22
CA ALA A 42 -8.59 -3.63 -1.14
C ALA A 42 -7.11 -3.20 -1.21
N PRO A 43 -6.24 -3.97 -1.88
CA PRO A 43 -4.86 -3.56 -2.07
C PRO A 43 -4.83 -2.20 -2.80
N PRO A 44 -3.99 -1.23 -2.39
CA PRO A 44 -3.83 0.00 -3.13
C PRO A 44 -3.28 -0.30 -4.54
N LEU A 45 -4.15 -0.04 -5.50
CA LEU A 45 -4.00 0.10 -6.95
C LEU A 45 -3.04 -0.87 -7.66
N PRO A 46 -3.60 -1.90 -8.33
CA PRO A 46 -3.17 -2.23 -9.68
C PRO A 46 -3.45 -1.01 -10.58
N LEU A 47 -2.44 -0.48 -11.26
CA LEU A 47 -2.62 0.54 -12.31
C LEU A 47 -3.29 -0.11 -13.52
N HIS A 48 -4.60 -0.36 -13.45
CA HIS A 48 -5.39 -0.63 -14.65
C HIS A 48 -5.61 0.70 -15.36
N LEU A 49 -4.96 0.85 -16.51
CA LEU A 49 -5.12 2.00 -17.39
C LEU A 49 -6.42 1.83 -18.19
N ASP A 50 -7.55 2.16 -17.59
CA ASP A 50 -8.79 2.29 -18.35
C ASP A 50 -8.72 3.55 -19.22
N ASN A 51 -8.35 3.35 -20.49
CA ASN A 51 -8.48 4.35 -21.53
C ASN A 51 -9.90 4.24 -22.12
N ASN A 52 -10.84 5.04 -21.62
CA ASN A 52 -12.11 5.24 -22.32
C ASN A 52 -12.38 6.73 -22.53
N ASN A 53 -12.06 7.16 -23.75
CA ASN A 53 -12.37 8.46 -24.28
C ASN A 53 -13.69 8.32 -25.05
N ASN A 54 -14.83 8.62 -24.43
CA ASN A 54 -16.10 8.75 -25.14
C ASN A 54 -17.02 9.77 -24.45
N ASN A 55 -16.94 11.00 -24.97
CA ASN A 55 -17.94 12.03 -24.80
C ASN A 55 -19.19 11.66 -25.63
N LYS A 56 -20.30 11.32 -24.97
CA LYS A 56 -21.64 11.51 -25.53
C LYS A 56 -22.58 12.01 -24.44
N ASN A 57 -22.80 13.32 -24.46
CA ASN A 57 -23.95 13.98 -23.86
C ASN A 57 -25.23 13.55 -24.60
N LEU A 58 -26.30 13.23 -23.86
CA LEU A 58 -27.74 13.41 -24.17
C LEU A 58 -28.60 12.42 -23.35
N GLY A 59 -29.53 12.93 -22.52
CA GLY A 59 -30.70 12.16 -22.07
C GLY A 59 -31.17 12.39 -20.62
N PHE A 60 -32.35 13.01 -20.49
CA PHE A 60 -33.14 13.25 -19.28
C PHE A 60 -33.36 12.01 -18.38
N GLY A 61 -33.32 12.19 -17.06
CA GLY A 61 -33.77 11.20 -16.07
C GLY A 61 -33.60 11.65 -14.62
N SER A 62 -34.73 11.87 -13.92
CA SER A 62 -34.84 12.26 -12.52
C SER A 62 -34.27 11.21 -11.55
N GLY A 63 -33.60 11.68 -10.49
CA GLY A 63 -33.54 10.97 -9.20
C GLY A 63 -32.29 10.12 -8.92
N ALA A 64 -31.23 10.75 -8.44
CA ALA A 64 -30.41 10.25 -7.33
C ALA A 64 -29.40 11.34 -6.94
N ASN A 65 -29.31 11.62 -5.65
CA ASN A 65 -28.33 12.49 -5.03
C ASN A 65 -26.89 12.01 -5.33
N GLN A 66 -26.35 12.44 -6.47
CA GLN A 66 -24.92 12.59 -6.63
C GLN A 66 -24.63 14.02 -6.26
N SER A 67 -24.19 14.21 -5.01
CA SER A 67 -23.55 15.45 -4.59
C SER A 67 -22.32 15.65 -5.47
N SER A 68 -22.54 16.28 -6.61
CA SER A 68 -21.54 16.92 -7.45
C SER A 68 -21.03 18.15 -6.70
N SER A 69 -20.53 17.92 -5.48
CA SER A 69 -19.68 18.86 -4.79
C SER A 69 -18.50 19.07 -5.73
N LYS A 70 -18.44 20.26 -6.33
CA LYS A 70 -17.28 20.82 -7.03
C LYS A 70 -16.03 20.25 -6.37
N ARG A 71 -15.41 19.23 -6.99
CA ARG A 71 -14.20 18.62 -6.46
C ARG A 71 -13.13 19.68 -6.61
N GLU A 72 -12.97 20.48 -5.58
CA GLU A 72 -11.80 21.31 -5.42
C GLU A 72 -10.59 20.39 -5.58
N SER A 73 -9.82 20.65 -6.63
CA SER A 73 -8.70 19.81 -7.00
C SER A 73 -7.63 19.98 -5.92
N GLU A 74 -7.50 19.01 -5.03
CA GLU A 74 -6.40 18.95 -4.07
C GLU A 74 -5.07 19.21 -4.82
N LYS A 75 -4.27 20.15 -4.32
CA LYS A 75 -2.95 20.43 -4.88
C LYS A 75 -1.93 19.76 -3.99
N TRP A 76 -1.18 18.82 -4.56
CA TRP A 76 -0.20 18.06 -3.80
C TRP A 76 0.91 18.99 -3.31
N GLN A 77 1.28 18.83 -2.04
CA GLN A 77 2.48 19.43 -1.47
C GLN A 77 3.05 18.52 -0.39
N CYS A 78 4.37 18.54 -0.21
CA CYS A 78 5.03 17.81 0.86
C CYS A 78 4.80 18.50 2.21
N VAL A 79 4.35 17.74 3.22
CA VAL A 79 4.31 18.19 4.61
C VAL A 79 5.56 17.70 5.35
N ARG A 80 6.38 18.64 5.81
CA ARG A 80 7.60 18.33 6.57
C ARG A 80 7.24 17.71 7.93
N GLY A 81 8.11 16.85 8.46
CA GLY A 81 7.92 16.18 9.75
C GLY A 81 7.01 14.95 9.72
N CYS A 82 6.41 14.61 8.57
CA CYS A 82 5.62 13.40 8.41
C CYS A 82 6.49 12.13 8.33
N GLY A 83 7.58 12.15 7.56
CA GLY A 83 8.55 11.03 7.47
C GLY A 83 8.03 9.73 6.81
N ALA A 84 6.75 9.60 6.48
CA ALA A 84 6.16 8.35 6.01
C ALA A 84 6.73 7.85 4.66
N CYS A 85 7.21 8.76 3.81
CA CYS A 85 7.88 8.38 2.55
C CYS A 85 9.22 7.66 2.76
N CYS A 86 9.84 7.80 3.94
CA CYS A 86 11.09 7.11 4.28
C CYS A 86 10.87 5.66 4.75
N LYS A 87 9.63 5.21 4.96
CA LYS A 87 9.33 3.78 5.13
C LYS A 87 9.31 3.13 3.74
N LEU A 88 10.45 2.58 3.34
CA LEU A 88 10.67 2.03 2.01
C LEU A 88 10.10 0.60 1.89
N ASP A 89 10.29 -0.23 2.91
CA ASP A 89 9.60 -1.52 2.98
C ASP A 89 8.23 -1.34 3.64
N LYS A 90 7.20 -1.37 2.81
CA LYS A 90 5.79 -1.19 3.18
C LYS A 90 5.00 -2.51 3.18
N GLY A 91 5.66 -3.65 2.91
CA GLY A 91 5.02 -4.95 2.78
C GLY A 91 4.23 -5.15 1.47
N PRO A 92 3.52 -6.29 1.33
CA PRO A 92 2.97 -6.78 0.06
C PRO A 92 1.74 -6.02 -0.43
N ALA A 93 1.22 -5.08 0.37
CA ALA A 93 0.11 -4.23 -0.05
C ALA A 93 0.55 -3.17 -1.07
N PHE A 94 1.85 -2.89 -1.18
CA PHE A 94 2.41 -1.91 -2.10
C PHE A 94 3.22 -2.63 -3.20
N PRO A 95 3.32 -2.03 -4.40
CA PRO A 95 4.16 -2.59 -5.46
C PRO A 95 5.61 -2.75 -4.98
N SER A 96 6.21 -3.88 -5.32
CA SER A 96 7.61 -4.16 -4.98
C SER A 96 8.55 -3.25 -5.77
N PRO A 97 9.75 -2.93 -5.24
CA PRO A 97 10.72 -2.14 -5.99
C PRO A 97 11.18 -2.86 -7.26
N GLU A 98 11.16 -4.20 -7.29
CA GLU A 98 11.39 -4.99 -8.49
C GLU A 98 10.36 -4.66 -9.58
N GLU A 99 9.07 -4.68 -9.27
CA GLU A 99 8.01 -4.36 -10.25
C GLU A 99 8.09 -2.91 -10.76
N ILE A 100 8.55 -1.97 -9.94
CA ILE A 100 8.64 -0.55 -10.31
C ILE A 100 9.89 -0.27 -11.17
N PHE A 101 11.05 -0.81 -10.78
CA PHE A 101 12.34 -0.39 -11.34
C PHE A 101 12.96 -1.40 -12.31
N GLN A 102 12.60 -2.69 -12.25
CA GLN A 102 13.31 -3.71 -13.03
C GLN A 102 13.26 -3.47 -14.55
N ASP A 103 12.12 -3.01 -15.06
CA ASP A 103 11.94 -2.74 -16.50
C ASP A 103 12.38 -1.33 -16.91
N SER A 104 12.41 -0.39 -15.94
CA SER A 104 12.65 1.03 -16.23
C SER A 104 14.09 1.48 -15.97
N ASP A 105 14.69 1.03 -14.86
CA ASP A 105 16.04 1.45 -14.44
C ASP A 105 16.65 0.51 -13.38
N PRO A 106 17.47 -0.48 -13.79
CA PRO A 106 18.13 -1.41 -12.87
C PRO A 106 19.08 -0.74 -11.87
N SER A 107 19.61 0.45 -12.21
CA SER A 107 20.51 1.19 -11.34
C SER A 107 19.75 1.81 -10.16
N HIS A 108 18.53 2.30 -10.40
CA HIS A 108 17.64 2.77 -9.34
C HIS A 108 17.21 1.65 -8.40
N LEU A 109 17.02 0.42 -8.89
CA LEU A 109 16.71 -0.73 -8.04
C LEU A 109 17.84 -1.03 -7.04
N GLN A 110 19.09 -1.01 -7.51
CA GLN A 110 20.25 -1.23 -6.63
C GLN A 110 20.38 -0.12 -5.59
N LEU A 111 20.20 1.14 -6.00
CA LEU A 111 20.22 2.28 -5.08
C LEU A 111 19.07 2.23 -4.08
N TYR A 112 17.87 1.83 -4.50
CA TYR A 112 16.73 1.65 -3.59
C TYR A 112 17.07 0.62 -2.52
N LYS A 113 17.56 -0.55 -2.92
CA LYS A 113 17.94 -1.64 -2.00
C LYS A 113 19.03 -1.24 -1.02
N SER A 114 20.03 -0.47 -1.46
CA SER A 114 21.10 -0.02 -0.56
C SER A 114 20.63 1.01 0.48
N LEU A 115 19.52 1.70 0.22
CA LEU A 115 18.92 2.65 1.15
C LEU A 115 17.98 1.98 2.16
N VAL A 116 17.49 0.76 1.92
CA VAL A 116 16.59 0.04 2.83
C VAL A 116 17.41 -0.55 3.99
N GLY A 117 17.17 -0.04 5.20
CA GLY A 117 17.72 -0.60 6.44
C GLY A 117 17.02 -1.90 6.86
N PRO A 118 17.58 -2.62 7.86
CA PRO A 118 17.05 -3.90 8.32
C PRO A 118 15.64 -3.81 8.97
N ASP A 119 15.24 -2.61 9.40
CA ASP A 119 13.90 -2.30 9.92
C ASP A 119 12.93 -1.84 8.81
N GLY A 120 13.36 -1.88 7.56
CA GLY A 120 12.62 -1.45 6.39
C GLY A 120 12.52 0.07 6.22
N TRP A 121 13.20 0.86 7.06
CA TRP A 121 13.27 2.31 6.92
C TRP A 121 14.50 2.72 6.11
N CYS A 122 14.45 3.89 5.49
CA CYS A 122 15.59 4.47 4.81
C CYS A 122 16.74 4.72 5.80
N VAL A 123 17.97 4.32 5.47
CA VAL A 123 19.16 4.55 6.30
C VAL A 123 19.45 6.02 6.58
N ASN A 124 18.95 6.92 5.73
CA ASN A 124 19.07 8.37 5.86
C ASN A 124 17.90 9.01 6.62
N TYR A 125 17.01 8.22 7.22
CA TYR A 125 15.87 8.73 7.97
C TYR A 125 16.26 9.05 9.42
N GLU A 126 16.18 10.33 9.79
CA GLU A 126 16.36 10.77 11.15
C GLU A 126 15.03 10.64 11.91
N ARG A 127 14.98 9.72 12.86
CA ARG A 127 13.75 9.40 13.61
C ARG A 127 13.36 10.50 14.57
N ALA A 128 14.33 11.20 15.17
CA ALA A 128 14.07 12.24 16.16
C ALA A 128 13.34 13.44 15.56
N THR A 129 13.75 13.87 14.36
CA THR A 129 13.19 15.03 13.66
C THR A 129 12.19 14.65 12.57
N ARG A 130 12.08 13.36 12.24
CA ARG A 130 11.25 12.82 11.15
C ARG A 130 11.60 13.45 9.80
N THR A 131 12.90 13.63 9.55
CA THR A 131 13.44 14.22 8.32
C THR A 131 14.47 13.30 7.67
N CYS A 132 14.73 13.50 6.38
CA CYS A 132 15.85 12.84 5.71
C CYS A 132 17.12 13.68 5.87
N SER A 133 18.24 13.06 6.27
CA SER A 133 19.54 13.72 6.42
C SER A 133 20.06 14.31 5.10
N VAL A 134 19.73 13.67 3.97
CA VAL A 134 20.11 14.09 2.61
C VAL A 134 18.94 14.71 1.84
N TYR A 135 18.07 15.48 2.51
CA TYR A 135 16.82 15.97 1.90
C TYR A 135 17.02 16.70 0.56
N ALA A 136 18.10 17.50 0.44
CA ALA A 136 18.47 18.25 -0.76
C ALA A 136 19.01 17.36 -1.89
N ASP A 137 19.67 16.26 -1.56
CA ASP A 137 20.35 15.34 -2.49
C ASP A 137 19.58 14.02 -2.68
N ARG A 138 18.29 14.00 -2.31
CA ARG A 138 17.46 12.80 -2.43
C ARG A 138 17.44 12.29 -3.88
N PRO A 139 17.56 10.96 -4.08
CA PRO A 139 17.38 10.34 -5.38
C PRO A 139 16.05 10.74 -6.02
N SER A 140 16.01 10.70 -7.35
CA SER A 140 14.82 11.09 -8.12
C SER A 140 13.57 10.33 -7.69
N PHE A 141 13.64 9.02 -7.47
CA PHE A 141 12.50 8.20 -7.02
C PHE A 141 11.98 8.54 -5.61
N CYS A 142 12.78 9.20 -4.78
CA CYS A 142 12.34 9.69 -3.46
C CYS A 142 11.58 11.03 -3.56
N ARG A 143 11.58 11.67 -4.73
CA ARG A 143 10.91 12.94 -4.99
C ARG A 143 9.55 12.69 -5.61
N VAL A 144 8.54 13.30 -5.02
CA VAL A 144 7.18 13.27 -5.55
C VAL A 144 7.06 14.46 -6.50
N GLU A 145 7.55 14.27 -7.71
CA GLU A 145 7.55 15.24 -8.81
C GLU A 145 6.78 14.67 -10.01
N PRO A 146 6.13 15.52 -10.81
CA PRO A 146 5.35 15.06 -11.97
C PRO A 146 6.15 14.20 -12.94
N GLU A 147 7.40 14.61 -13.22
CA GLU A 147 8.30 13.94 -14.17
C GLU A 147 8.72 12.54 -13.66
N VAL A 148 8.88 12.39 -12.35
CA VAL A 148 9.19 11.10 -11.71
C VAL A 148 7.99 10.17 -11.79
N PHE A 149 6.78 10.69 -11.52
CA PHE A 149 5.54 9.92 -11.59
C PHE A 149 5.20 9.47 -13.02
N GLU A 150 5.47 10.32 -14.00
CA GLU A 150 5.29 9.98 -15.41
C GLU A 150 6.27 8.87 -15.83
N ARG A 151 7.54 8.98 -15.42
CA ARG A 151 8.58 7.99 -15.76
C ARG A 151 8.36 6.63 -15.08
N LEU A 152 8.07 6.61 -13.78
CA LEU A 152 8.02 5.37 -12.99
C LEU A 152 6.65 4.68 -13.03
N TYR A 153 5.57 5.46 -13.17
CA TYR A 153 4.20 4.94 -13.04
C TYR A 153 3.33 5.23 -14.27
N GLY A 154 3.86 5.91 -15.30
CA GLY A 154 3.07 6.30 -16.47
C GLY A 154 1.95 7.30 -16.14
N VAL A 155 2.05 8.01 -15.01
CA VAL A 155 1.01 8.96 -14.57
C VAL A 155 1.23 10.30 -15.27
N PRO A 156 0.32 10.75 -16.15
CA PRO A 156 0.50 12.03 -16.84
C PRO A 156 0.36 13.19 -15.85
N ARG A 157 1.08 14.29 -16.10
CA ARG A 157 1.08 15.52 -15.26
C ARG A 157 -0.32 16.00 -14.86
N ARG A 158 -1.32 15.87 -15.73
CA ARG A 158 -2.73 16.24 -15.44
C ARG A 158 -3.37 15.46 -14.28
N ARG A 159 -2.90 14.24 -14.02
CA ARG A 159 -3.36 13.37 -12.92
C ARG A 159 -2.43 13.40 -11.71
N PHE A 160 -1.23 14.00 -11.85
CA PHE A 160 -0.19 14.00 -10.82
C PHE A 160 -0.74 14.34 -9.42
N ASN A 161 -1.41 15.48 -9.27
CA ASN A 161 -1.90 15.91 -7.95
C ASN A 161 -2.82 14.87 -7.30
N LYS A 162 -3.72 14.27 -8.09
CA LYS A 162 -4.65 13.24 -7.58
C LYS A 162 -3.90 11.99 -7.14
N GLU A 163 -3.00 11.47 -7.97
CA GLU A 163 -2.27 10.24 -7.69
C GLU A 163 -1.25 10.44 -6.56
N ALA A 164 -0.53 11.56 -6.56
CA ALA A 164 0.42 11.91 -5.51
C ALA A 164 -0.27 12.12 -4.15
N CYS A 165 -1.43 12.78 -4.12
CA CYS A 165 -2.23 12.91 -2.90
C CYS A 165 -2.71 11.55 -2.39
N SER A 166 -3.19 10.67 -3.28
CA SER A 166 -3.62 9.31 -2.91
C SER A 166 -2.46 8.50 -2.33
N ALA A 167 -1.33 8.43 -3.06
CA ALA A 167 -0.16 7.66 -2.65
C ALA A 167 0.42 8.13 -1.31
N CYS A 168 0.44 9.45 -1.07
CA CYS A 168 0.84 9.99 0.21
C CYS A 168 -0.15 9.64 1.33
N LYS A 169 -1.46 9.75 1.10
CA LYS A 169 -2.49 9.37 2.09
C LYS A 169 -2.36 7.90 2.49
N ASP A 170 -2.23 7.01 1.51
CA ASP A 170 -2.11 5.56 1.73
C ASP A 170 -0.81 5.23 2.49
N THR A 171 0.29 5.88 2.12
CA THR A 171 1.58 5.71 2.80
C THR A 171 1.53 6.21 4.24
N ILE A 172 0.95 7.37 4.48
CA ILE A 172 0.84 7.94 5.83
C ILE A 172 -0.06 7.07 6.69
N ALA A 173 -1.21 6.62 6.16
CA ALA A 173 -2.13 5.74 6.86
C ALA A 173 -1.49 4.38 7.19
N ALA A 174 -0.65 3.84 6.31
CA ALA A 174 0.06 2.59 6.57
C ALA A 174 1.15 2.71 7.65
N VAL A 175 1.82 3.87 7.73
CA VAL A 175 2.94 4.09 8.67
C VAL A 175 2.45 4.57 10.04
N HIS A 176 1.56 5.55 10.06
CA HIS A 176 1.11 6.25 11.28
C HIS A 176 -0.32 5.88 11.69
N GLY A 177 -1.10 5.28 10.79
CA GLY A 177 -2.51 4.95 11.00
C GLY A 177 -3.47 5.95 10.36
N ALA A 178 -4.70 5.50 10.10
CA ALA A 178 -5.74 6.29 9.42
C ALA A 178 -6.31 7.46 10.24
N GLY A 179 -6.06 7.50 11.55
CA GLY A 179 -6.44 8.59 12.45
C GLY A 179 -5.25 9.39 12.98
N SER A 180 -4.14 9.39 12.26
CA SER A 180 -2.91 10.06 12.66
C SER A 180 -2.96 11.57 12.41
N GLU A 181 -2.28 12.33 13.27
CA GLU A 181 -2.12 13.78 13.09
C GLU A 181 -1.35 14.09 11.79
N GLU A 182 -0.41 13.23 11.40
CA GLU A 182 0.32 13.34 10.14
C GLU A 182 -0.60 13.31 8.93
N LEU A 183 -1.63 12.46 8.95
CA LEU A 183 -2.61 12.37 7.85
C LEU A 183 -3.53 13.58 7.84
N ASP A 184 -3.98 14.03 9.00
CA ASP A 184 -4.82 15.22 9.12
C ASP A 184 -4.09 16.50 8.68
N ASN A 185 -2.82 16.63 9.06
CA ASN A 185 -1.96 17.74 8.64
C ASN A 185 -1.73 17.72 7.13
N PHE A 186 -1.50 16.54 6.54
CA PHE A 186 -1.41 16.38 5.09
C PHE A 186 -2.71 16.79 4.38
N ASN A 187 -3.86 16.28 4.83
CA ASN A 187 -5.17 16.60 4.27
C ASN A 187 -5.47 18.11 4.31
N ARG A 188 -5.11 18.77 5.42
CA ARG A 188 -5.25 20.22 5.56
C ARG A 188 -4.36 20.96 4.57
N ALA A 189 -3.09 20.56 4.46
CA ALA A 189 -2.13 21.19 3.57
C ALA A 189 -2.58 21.13 2.10
N VAL A 190 -2.98 19.96 1.60
CA VAL A 190 -3.37 19.83 0.18
C VAL A 190 -4.67 20.57 -0.18
N ARG A 191 -5.55 20.80 0.80
CA ARG A 191 -6.74 21.66 0.65
C ARG A 191 -6.36 23.14 0.62
N LEU A 192 -5.49 23.57 1.53
CA LEU A 192 -5.02 24.97 1.56
C LEU A 192 -4.24 25.33 0.29
N ALA A 193 -3.40 24.43 -0.23
CA ALA A 193 -2.70 24.64 -1.49
C ALA A 193 -3.63 24.71 -2.71
N ALA A 194 -4.80 24.06 -2.65
CA ALA A 194 -5.82 24.17 -3.68
C ALA A 194 -6.57 25.51 -3.61
N ALA A 195 -6.84 25.98 -2.38
CA ALA A 195 -7.57 27.22 -2.11
C ALA A 195 -6.71 28.49 -2.32
N SER A 196 -5.39 28.40 -2.16
CA SER A 196 -4.45 29.48 -2.49
C SER A 196 -4.38 29.64 -4.02
N ARG A 197 -5.32 30.41 -4.58
CA ARG A 197 -5.26 30.91 -5.95
C ARG A 197 -4.25 32.06 -5.97
N ASP A 198 -3.21 31.93 -6.77
CA ASP A 198 -2.37 33.05 -7.22
C ASP A 198 -3.20 34.06 -8.03
#